data_AF-A0A971VTX5-F1
#
_entry.id   AF-A0A971VTX5-F1
#
_cell.length_a   1.000
_cell.length_b   1.000
_cell.length_c   1.000
_cell.angle_alpha   90.00
_cell.angle_beta   90.00
_cell.angle_gamma   90.00
#
_symmetry.space_group_name_H-M   'P 1'
#
loop_
_entity.id
_entity.type
_entity.pdbx_description
1 polymer ?
#
loop_
_entity_poly.entity_id
_entity_poly.type
_entity_poly.pdbx_seq_one_letter_code
_entity_poly.pdbx_strand_id
1 'polypeptide(L)'
;MQVDYFDDGNCIGWVRLGDDTHLGSGLAMMMSNSELGNKHMSLGTLKSGTTWQDITRCITDLVTLDDNGEATYHFKGQSVSVYRRV
;
A
#
# COMPACT_ATOMS: atom_id res chain seq x y z
N MET A 1 -7.73 3.75 -11.50
CA MET A 1 -8.31 4.75 -10.56
C MET A 1 -7.36 4.96 -9.38
N GLN A 2 -7.43 6.12 -8.71
CA GLN A 2 -6.72 6.42 -7.46
C GLN A 2 -7.74 6.53 -6.32
N VAL A 3 -7.38 6.07 -5.12
CA VAL A 3 -8.16 6.24 -3.89
C VAL A 3 -7.24 6.78 -2.80
N ASP A 4 -7.63 7.90 -2.21
CA ASP A 4 -6.81 8.65 -1.26
C ASP A 4 -7.24 8.38 0.20
N TYR A 5 -6.27 8.22 1.09
CA TYR A 5 -6.41 8.03 2.52
C TYR A 5 -5.72 9.20 3.25
N PHE A 6 -6.34 10.38 3.15
CA PHE A 6 -5.90 11.62 3.81
C PHE A 6 -6.68 11.82 5.11
N ASP A 7 -6.59 10.83 5.98
CA ASP A 7 -7.40 10.65 7.19
C ASP A 7 -6.62 10.81 8.50
N ASP A 8 -5.29 10.95 8.41
CA ASP A 8 -4.39 11.13 9.54
C ASP A 8 -3.38 12.25 9.24
N GLY A 9 -3.21 13.18 10.19
CA GLY A 9 -2.33 14.35 10.06
C GLY A 9 -0.83 14.03 10.04
N ASN A 10 -0.44 12.83 10.48
CA ASN A 10 0.93 12.36 10.50
C ASN A 10 1.24 11.31 9.44
N CYS A 11 0.22 10.61 8.94
CA CYS A 11 0.38 9.59 7.91
C CYS A 11 -0.72 9.66 6.85
N ILE A 12 -0.32 9.96 5.62
CA ILE A 12 -1.21 9.87 4.46
C ILE A 12 -0.80 8.71 3.57
N GLY A 13 -1.77 8.19 2.82
CA GLY A 13 -1.53 7.17 1.81
C GLY A 13 -2.52 7.25 0.67
N TRP A 14 -2.22 6.54 -0.40
CA TRP A 14 -3.15 6.34 -1.50
C TRP A 14 -2.81 5.05 -2.23
N VAL A 15 -3.81 4.54 -2.93
CA VAL A 15 -3.64 3.41 -3.83
C VAL A 15 -3.87 3.83 -5.27
N ARG A 16 -3.15 3.18 -6.18
CA ARG A 16 -3.53 3.08 -7.59
C ARG A 16 -3.97 1.65 -7.81
N LEU A 17 -5.21 1.47 -8.27
CA LEU A 17 -5.76 0.12 -8.48
C LEU A 17 -5.10 -0.64 -9.64
N GLY A 18 -4.32 0.07 -10.46
CA GLY A 18 -3.84 -0.43 -11.74
C GLY A 18 -4.96 -0.48 -12.78
N ASP A 19 -4.72 -1.24 -13.83
CA ASP A 19 -5.65 -1.51 -14.91
C ASP A 19 -5.39 -2.89 -15.53
N ASP A 20 -6.30 -3.34 -16.38
CA ASP A 20 -6.29 -4.67 -16.98
C ASP A 20 -5.31 -4.79 -18.16
N THR A 21 -4.79 -3.68 -18.67
CA THR A 21 -3.85 -3.66 -19.80
C THR A 21 -2.39 -3.80 -19.34
N HIS A 22 -2.10 -3.41 -18.10
CA HIS A 22 -0.79 -3.51 -17.48
C HIS A 22 -0.80 -4.59 -16.40
N LEU A 23 -0.40 -5.81 -16.76
CA LEU A 23 -0.34 -6.94 -15.83
C LEU A 23 0.55 -6.61 -14.62
N GLY A 24 0.04 -6.90 -13.42
CA GLY A 24 0.75 -6.60 -12.17
C GLY A 24 0.76 -5.12 -11.78
N SER A 25 0.08 -4.25 -12.55
CA SER A 25 -0.05 -2.84 -12.21
C SER A 25 -0.88 -2.59 -10.95
N GLY A 26 -0.61 -1.44 -10.37
CA GLY A 26 -1.14 -0.96 -9.11
C GLY A 26 -0.03 -0.66 -8.13
N LEU A 27 -0.33 0.16 -7.13
CA LEU A 27 0.57 0.47 -6.02
C LEU A 27 -0.23 0.86 -4.79
N ALA A 28 0.36 0.63 -3.63
CA ALA A 28 -0.03 1.24 -2.36
C ALA A 28 1.14 2.12 -1.92
N MET A 29 0.89 3.35 -1.52
CA MET A 29 1.92 4.23 -0.99
C MET A 29 1.47 4.80 0.33
N MET A 30 2.41 4.92 1.27
CA MET A 30 2.24 5.72 2.47
C MET A 30 3.46 6.59 2.70
N MET A 31 3.22 7.75 3.29
CA MET A 31 4.26 8.65 3.77
C MET A 31 3.90 9.11 5.18
N SER A 32 4.89 9.11 6.07
CA SER A 32 4.76 9.54 7.46
C SER A 32 5.75 10.66 7.77
N ASN A 33 5.32 11.66 8.53
CA ASN A 33 6.19 12.69 9.11
C ASN A 33 6.47 12.45 10.61
N SER A 34 5.99 11.35 11.17
CA SER A 34 6.06 11.02 12.60
C SER A 34 6.80 9.69 12.80
N GLU A 35 6.43 8.90 13.82
CA GLU A 35 7.00 7.60 14.13
C GLU A 35 6.62 6.51 13.11
N LEU A 36 7.21 5.33 13.28
CA LEU A 36 6.83 4.14 12.52
C LEU A 36 5.36 3.80 12.75
N GLY A 37 4.73 3.16 11.79
CA GLY A 37 3.31 2.85 11.88
C GLY A 37 2.83 1.92 10.79
N ASN A 38 1.51 1.87 10.68
CA ASN A 38 0.82 1.13 9.65
C ASN A 38 -0.44 1.87 9.20
N LYS A 39 -0.91 1.56 8.00
CA LYS A 39 -2.17 2.06 7.47
C LYS A 39 -2.90 0.93 6.76
N HIS A 40 -4.19 0.80 7.04
CA HIS A 40 -5.05 -0.16 6.38
C HIS A 40 -5.63 0.47 5.11
N MET A 41 -5.42 -0.16 3.95
CA MET A 41 -5.88 0.35 2.65
C MET A 41 -6.38 -0.81 1.78
N SER A 42 -7.28 -0.48 0.86
CA SER A 42 -7.89 -1.42 -0.07
C SER A 42 -7.40 -1.17 -1.50
N LEU A 43 -6.99 -2.23 -2.19
CA LEU A 43 -6.79 -2.24 -3.65
C LEU A 43 -8.00 -2.85 -4.39
N GLY A 44 -9.06 -3.19 -3.66
CA GLY A 44 -10.29 -3.78 -4.16
C GLY A 44 -10.17 -5.28 -4.46
N THR A 45 -11.32 -5.94 -4.49
CA THR A 45 -11.46 -7.40 -4.60
C THR A 45 -10.79 -8.02 -5.83
N LEU A 46 -10.56 -7.24 -6.89
CA LEU A 46 -9.80 -7.70 -8.07
C LEU A 46 -8.33 -8.02 -7.76
N LYS A 47 -7.82 -7.57 -6.61
CA LYS A 47 -6.45 -7.82 -6.16
C LYS A 47 -6.39 -8.79 -4.97
N SER A 48 -7.50 -9.38 -4.53
CA SER A 48 -7.53 -10.32 -3.41
C SER A 48 -6.52 -11.46 -3.57
N GLY A 49 -5.87 -11.85 -2.47
CA GLY A 49 -4.86 -12.90 -2.44
C GLY A 49 -3.52 -12.56 -3.09
N THR A 50 -3.34 -11.33 -3.60
CA THR A 50 -2.04 -10.92 -4.17
C THR A 50 -1.06 -10.47 -3.09
N THR A 51 0.24 -10.73 -3.32
CA THR A 51 1.31 -10.37 -2.40
C THR A 51 2.09 -9.16 -2.92
N TRP A 52 2.47 -8.27 -1.99
CA TRP A 52 3.06 -6.96 -2.26
C TRP A 52 4.32 -6.77 -1.43
N GLN A 53 5.30 -6.08 -2.02
CA GLN A 53 6.58 -5.77 -1.40
C GLN A 53 6.87 -4.26 -1.46
N ASP A 54 7.54 -3.73 -0.43
CA ASP A 54 8.02 -2.35 -0.44
C ASP A 54 9.25 -2.20 -1.34
N ILE A 55 9.13 -1.36 -2.38
CA ILE A 55 10.23 -1.12 -3.33
C ILE A 55 11.26 -0.14 -2.81
N THR A 56 10.95 0.66 -1.78
CA THR A 56 11.93 1.55 -1.14
C THR A 56 12.86 0.76 -0.21
N ARG A 57 12.50 -0.50 0.10
CA ARG A 57 13.21 -1.41 1.00
C ARG A 57 13.32 -0.87 2.43
N CYS A 58 12.45 0.06 2.81
CA CYS A 58 12.34 0.50 4.19
C CYS A 58 11.73 -0.60 5.06
N ILE A 59 10.78 -1.36 4.50
CA ILE A 59 10.17 -2.56 5.07
C ILE A 59 10.55 -3.78 4.21
N THR A 60 10.91 -4.90 4.85
CA THR A 60 11.26 -6.15 4.15
C THR A 60 10.13 -7.17 4.13
N ASP A 61 9.15 -7.02 5.01
CA ASP A 61 8.03 -7.94 5.14
C ASP A 61 7.07 -7.81 3.95
N LEU A 62 6.59 -8.96 3.48
CA LEU A 62 5.57 -9.05 2.43
C LEU A 62 4.18 -8.82 3.02
N VAL A 63 3.32 -8.17 2.25
CA VAL A 63 1.92 -7.92 2.59
C VAL A 63 1.04 -8.70 1.63
N THR A 64 0.12 -9.52 2.13
CA THR A 64 -0.85 -10.24 1.29
C THR A 64 -2.24 -9.66 1.51
N LEU A 65 -2.95 -9.37 0.42
CA LEU A 65 -4.31 -8.85 0.49
C LEU A 65 -5.29 -9.96 0.85
N ASP A 66 -6.26 -9.64 1.70
CA ASP A 66 -7.34 -10.55 2.07
C ASP A 66 -8.37 -10.74 0.94
N ASP A 67 -9.46 -11.43 1.24
CA ASP A 67 -10.54 -11.72 0.28
C ASP A 67 -11.26 -10.46 -0.21
N ASN A 68 -11.18 -9.34 0.53
CA ASN A 68 -11.73 -8.04 0.13
C ASN A 68 -10.74 -7.20 -0.67
N GLY A 69 -9.49 -7.67 -0.84
CA GLY A 69 -8.43 -6.91 -1.48
C GLY A 69 -7.84 -5.85 -0.57
N GLU A 70 -7.91 -6.06 0.75
CA GLU A 70 -7.47 -5.14 1.79
C GLU A 70 -6.25 -5.68 2.52
N ALA A 71 -5.41 -4.77 3.01
CA ALA A 71 -4.32 -5.15 3.89
C ALA A 71 -3.84 -3.98 4.74
N THR A 72 -3.12 -4.34 5.80
CA THR A 72 -2.36 -3.40 6.64
C THR A 72 -0.94 -3.30 6.11
N TYR A 73 -0.57 -2.10 5.67
CA TYR A 73 0.75 -1.80 5.14
C TYR A 73 1.59 -1.08 6.20
N HIS A 74 2.86 -1.45 6.32
CA HIS A 74 3.76 -0.89 7.34
C HIS A 74 4.68 0.18 6.73
N PHE A 75 5.15 1.10 7.56
CA PHE A 75 6.11 2.12 7.15
C PHE A 75 7.02 2.51 8.31
N LYS A 76 8.22 3.00 7.97
CA LYS A 76 9.08 3.68 8.94
C LYS A 76 8.62 5.12 9.15
N GLY A 77 8.95 5.67 10.32
CA GLY A 77 8.71 7.08 10.61
C GLY A 77 9.55 8.00 9.73
N GLN A 78 9.04 9.20 9.45
CA GLN A 78 9.70 10.21 8.61
C GLN A 78 10.19 9.62 7.27
N SER A 79 9.37 8.78 6.65
CA SER A 79 9.75 7.96 5.51
C SER A 79 8.59 7.81 4.53
N VAL A 80 8.91 7.19 3.39
CA VAL A 80 7.99 6.78 2.36
C VAL A 80 8.18 5.29 2.08
N SER A 81 7.06 4.56 2.03
CA SER A 81 7.02 3.18 1.57
C SER A 81 6.09 3.07 0.38
N VAL A 82 6.53 2.34 -0.65
CA VAL A 82 5.77 2.15 -1.88
C VAL A 82 5.71 0.66 -2.15
N TYR A 83 4.52 0.11 -2.10
CA TYR A 83 4.25 -1.30 -2.31
C TYR A 83 3.89 -1.56 -3.77
N ARG A 84 4.53 -2.55 -4.37
CA ARG A 84 4.14 -3.13 -5.67
C ARG A 84 3.87 -4.63 -5.53
N ARG A 85 3.07 -5.17 -6.43
CA ARG A 85 2.82 -6.60 -6.52
C ARG A 85 4.11 -7.38 -6.86
N VAL A 86 4.28 -8.55 -6.23
CA VAL A 86 5.31 -9.55 -6.53
C VAL A 86 4.86 -10.46 -7.67
#